data_AF-A0A954LPS4-F1
#
_entry.id   AF-A0A954LPS4-F1
#
_cell.length_a   1.000
_cell.length_b   1.000
_cell.length_c   1.000
_cell.angle_alpha   90.00
_cell.angle_beta   90.00
_cell.angle_gamma   90.00
#
_symmetry.space_group_name_H-M   'P 1'
#
loop_
_entity.id
_entity.type
_entity.pdbx_description
1 polymer ?
#
loop_
_entity_poly.entity_id
_entity_poly.type
_entity_poly.pdbx_seq_one_letter_code
_entity_poly.pdbx_strand_id
1 'polypeptide(L)'
;IVHNRVKLEQMAAKSSYWTGRCEQLLYEANGAFTQTGVIRVETRENVGLSFGGYNFAFHKWSDSYDNWFFAEDDQVMVKDGYFRCALEQLEDPAVGFVAVVGVSTNRRHPPHAHGGVVVSTKAILKQVQQANRDTNFPDGRLPFYANPGYDRQNLMGEIPFTNAIHRLGYRLENLRLTDVCVSWGESKKRTPRTTVWDPTLHSFDHEIYSDPFE
;
A
#
# COMPACT_ATOMS: atom_id res chain seq x y z
N ILE A 1 -9.44 29.01 -31.30
CA ILE A 1 -9.47 28.03 -30.18
C ILE A 1 -10.45 26.91 -30.54
N VAL A 2 -10.06 25.97 -31.41
CA VAL A 2 -10.91 24.81 -31.81
C VAL A 2 -10.08 23.52 -31.94
N HIS A 3 -8.76 23.57 -31.74
CA HIS A 3 -7.86 22.43 -31.96
C HIS A 3 -7.66 21.48 -30.76
N ASN A 4 -8.25 21.78 -29.59
CA ASN A 4 -8.09 20.96 -28.38
C ASN A 4 -9.29 20.07 -28.04
N ARG A 5 -10.51 20.39 -28.50
CA ARG A 5 -11.71 19.65 -28.08
C ARG A 5 -11.78 18.24 -28.68
N VAL A 6 -11.47 18.12 -29.97
CA VAL A 6 -11.45 16.83 -30.69
C VAL A 6 -10.38 15.89 -30.13
N LYS A 7 -9.19 16.39 -29.78
CA LYS A 7 -8.14 15.58 -29.14
C LYS A 7 -8.54 15.12 -27.74
N LEU A 8 -9.15 15.99 -26.93
CA LEU A 8 -9.61 15.64 -25.58
C LEU A 8 -10.75 14.63 -25.60
N GLU A 9 -11.70 14.77 -26.53
CA GLU A 9 -12.80 13.80 -26.71
C GLU A 9 -12.30 12.45 -27.21
N GLN A 10 -11.34 12.43 -28.15
CA GLN A 10 -10.69 11.20 -28.62
C GLN A 10 -9.83 10.53 -27.52
N MET A 11 -9.15 11.31 -26.69
CA MET A 11 -8.41 10.80 -25.54
C MET A 11 -9.35 10.26 -24.46
N ALA A 12 -10.46 10.96 -24.17
CA ALA A 12 -11.48 10.51 -23.23
C ALA A 12 -12.18 9.22 -23.72
N ALA A 13 -12.51 9.13 -25.01
CA ALA A 13 -13.12 7.94 -25.60
C ALA A 13 -12.16 6.74 -25.67
N LYS A 14 -10.86 6.97 -25.90
CA LYS A 14 -9.85 5.91 -25.79
C LYS A 14 -9.62 5.47 -24.35
N SER A 15 -9.63 6.43 -23.41
CA SER A 15 -9.54 6.14 -21.99
C SER A 15 -10.71 5.27 -21.53
N SER A 16 -11.95 5.61 -21.92
CA SER A 16 -13.13 4.83 -21.53
C SER A 16 -13.15 3.43 -22.13
N TYR A 17 -12.65 3.24 -23.36
CA TYR A 17 -12.50 1.89 -23.94
C TYR A 17 -11.56 1.01 -23.12
N TRP A 18 -10.35 1.50 -22.82
CA TRP A 18 -9.37 0.71 -22.07
C TRP A 18 -9.81 0.48 -20.63
N THR A 19 -10.40 1.47 -19.96
CA THR A 19 -11.00 1.28 -18.63
C THR A 19 -12.04 0.17 -18.66
N GLY A 20 -13.01 0.23 -19.58
CA GLY A 20 -14.04 -0.81 -19.69
C GLY A 20 -13.48 -2.19 -20.02
N ARG A 21 -12.42 -2.26 -20.83
CA ARG A 21 -11.75 -3.54 -21.13
C ARG A 21 -11.01 -4.10 -19.93
N CYS A 22 -10.32 -3.27 -19.15
CA CYS A 22 -9.64 -3.67 -17.92
C CYS A 22 -10.65 -4.17 -16.88
N GLU A 23 -11.74 -3.44 -16.65
CA GLU A 23 -12.81 -3.85 -15.76
C GLU A 23 -13.40 -5.21 -16.15
N GLN A 24 -13.67 -5.40 -17.44
CA GLN A 24 -14.17 -6.68 -17.95
C GLN A 24 -13.19 -7.83 -17.65
N LEU A 25 -11.90 -7.65 -17.92
CA LEU A 25 -10.88 -8.68 -17.63
C LEU A 25 -10.81 -9.02 -16.14
N LEU A 26 -10.93 -8.03 -15.27
CA LEU A 26 -10.97 -8.24 -13.82
C LEU A 26 -12.22 -9.06 -13.44
N TYR A 27 -13.41 -8.64 -13.89
CA TYR A 27 -14.65 -9.36 -13.56
C TYR A 27 -14.66 -10.79 -14.09
N GLU A 28 -14.09 -11.05 -15.27
CA GLU A 28 -13.91 -12.39 -15.83
C GLU A 28 -12.98 -13.27 -14.99
N ALA A 29 -11.97 -12.67 -14.35
CA ALA A 29 -11.05 -13.39 -13.45
C ALA A 29 -11.64 -13.64 -12.05
N ASN A 30 -12.73 -12.97 -11.67
CA ASN A 30 -13.31 -13.09 -10.33
C ASN A 30 -13.80 -14.52 -10.06
N GLY A 31 -13.38 -15.11 -8.94
CA GLY A 31 -13.71 -16.48 -8.57
C GLY A 31 -12.80 -17.55 -9.20
N ALA A 32 -11.85 -17.17 -10.06
CA ALA A 32 -10.89 -18.11 -10.60
C ALA A 32 -9.97 -18.67 -9.50
N PHE A 33 -9.78 -19.99 -9.49
CA PHE A 33 -8.85 -20.64 -8.57
C PHE A 33 -7.40 -20.44 -9.02
N THR A 34 -6.53 -20.21 -8.06
CA THR A 34 -5.07 -20.24 -8.21
C THR A 34 -4.55 -21.52 -7.54
N GLN A 35 -3.23 -21.73 -7.53
CA GLN A 35 -2.65 -22.89 -6.84
C GLN A 35 -2.94 -22.89 -5.33
N THR A 36 -3.11 -21.72 -4.71
CA THR A 36 -3.18 -21.56 -3.24
C THR A 36 -4.31 -20.65 -2.77
N GLY A 37 -5.26 -20.29 -3.63
CA GLY A 37 -6.33 -19.34 -3.29
C GLY A 37 -7.30 -19.06 -4.43
N VAL A 38 -8.05 -17.98 -4.31
CA VAL A 38 -9.07 -17.57 -5.29
C VAL A 38 -8.92 -16.09 -5.60
N ILE A 39 -9.04 -15.73 -6.88
CA ILE A 39 -9.05 -14.32 -7.29
C ILE A 39 -10.39 -13.71 -6.85
N ARG A 40 -10.33 -12.55 -6.19
CA ARG A 40 -11.51 -11.79 -5.77
C ARG A 40 -11.45 -10.40 -6.38
N VAL A 41 -12.56 -9.98 -6.98
CA VAL A 41 -12.74 -8.62 -7.50
C VAL A 41 -13.88 -7.96 -6.77
N GLU A 42 -13.62 -6.75 -6.29
CA GLU A 42 -14.51 -5.97 -5.45
C GLU A 42 -14.64 -4.56 -5.98
N THR A 43 -15.87 -4.08 -6.05
CA THR A 43 -16.19 -2.70 -6.47
C THR A 43 -16.72 -1.95 -5.27
N ARG A 44 -16.21 -0.73 -5.07
CA ARG A 44 -16.56 0.14 -3.94
C ARG A 44 -16.50 1.60 -4.35
N GLU A 45 -17.07 2.46 -3.52
CA GLU A 45 -16.81 3.90 -3.61
C GLU A 45 -15.31 4.18 -3.37
N ASN A 46 -14.73 5.10 -4.16
CA ASN A 46 -13.30 5.41 -4.11
C ASN A 46 -12.93 6.36 -2.95
N VAL A 47 -13.19 5.92 -1.72
CA VAL A 47 -12.74 6.60 -0.50
C VAL A 47 -11.36 6.08 -0.12
N GLY A 48 -10.40 6.98 0.15
CA GLY A 48 -9.06 6.59 0.62
C GLY A 48 -8.12 5.98 -0.42
N LEU A 49 -8.45 6.07 -1.71
CA LEU A 49 -7.66 5.52 -2.82
C LEU A 49 -7.16 4.09 -2.52
N SER A 50 -5.91 3.77 -2.86
CA SER A 50 -5.29 2.45 -2.66
C SER A 50 -5.42 1.96 -1.21
N PHE A 51 -5.09 2.81 -0.23
CA PHE A 51 -5.09 2.44 1.20
C PHE A 51 -6.49 2.18 1.76
N GLY A 52 -7.50 2.92 1.29
CA GLY A 52 -8.90 2.61 1.58
C GLY A 52 -9.32 1.26 1.01
N GLY A 53 -8.78 0.89 -0.16
CA GLY A 53 -8.97 -0.41 -0.79
C GLY A 53 -8.31 -1.54 -0.01
N TYR A 54 -7.10 -1.31 0.49
CA TYR A 54 -6.39 -2.25 1.35
C TYR A 54 -7.16 -2.52 2.64
N ASN A 55 -7.63 -1.45 3.31
CA ASN A 55 -8.45 -1.59 4.50
C ASN A 55 -9.76 -2.35 4.22
N PHE A 56 -10.45 -2.02 3.13
CA PHE A 56 -11.69 -2.68 2.73
C PHE A 56 -11.47 -4.19 2.50
N ALA A 57 -10.47 -4.54 1.70
CA ALA A 57 -10.14 -5.93 1.40
C ALA A 57 -9.74 -6.71 2.66
N PHE A 58 -8.90 -6.12 3.52
CA PHE A 58 -8.50 -6.75 4.78
C PHE A 58 -9.68 -6.98 5.72
N HIS A 59 -10.55 -5.99 5.88
CA HIS A 59 -11.75 -6.16 6.70
C HIS A 59 -12.64 -7.29 6.20
N LYS A 60 -12.85 -7.36 4.88
CA LYS A 60 -13.76 -8.34 4.28
C LYS A 60 -13.17 -9.76 4.26
N TRP A 61 -11.87 -9.89 4.07
CA TRP A 61 -11.24 -11.18 3.73
C TRP A 61 -10.13 -11.64 4.69
N SER A 62 -9.86 -10.91 5.79
CA SER A 62 -8.82 -11.30 6.76
C SER A 62 -9.03 -12.69 7.37
N ASP A 63 -10.26 -13.21 7.42
CA ASP A 63 -10.51 -14.57 7.91
C ASP A 63 -10.28 -15.67 6.87
N SER A 64 -10.02 -15.30 5.61
CA SER A 64 -9.71 -16.24 4.53
C SER A 64 -8.23 -16.32 4.18
N TYR A 65 -7.40 -15.37 4.65
CA TYR A 65 -5.99 -15.27 4.25
C TYR A 65 -5.06 -14.91 5.40
N ASP A 66 -3.98 -15.68 5.54
CA ASP A 66 -2.95 -15.48 6.57
C ASP A 66 -1.89 -14.45 6.18
N ASN A 67 -1.64 -14.30 4.88
CA ASN A 67 -0.60 -13.44 4.33
C ASN A 67 -1.20 -12.44 3.36
N TRP A 68 -0.67 -11.23 3.39
CA TRP A 68 -1.22 -10.09 2.67
C TRP A 68 -0.12 -9.40 1.89
N PHE A 69 -0.37 -9.19 0.60
CA PHE A 69 0.44 -8.34 -0.24
C PHE A 69 -0.41 -7.17 -0.74
N PHE A 70 0.00 -5.96 -0.40
CA PHE A 70 -0.61 -4.74 -0.88
C PHE A 70 0.25 -4.15 -2.00
N ALA A 71 -0.39 -3.80 -3.11
CA ALA A 71 0.24 -3.15 -4.26
C ALA A 71 -0.78 -2.28 -4.99
N GLU A 72 -0.30 -1.25 -5.68
CA GLU A 72 -1.11 -0.44 -6.58
C GLU A 72 -1.17 -1.10 -7.97
N ASP A 73 -2.15 -0.72 -8.79
CA ASP A 73 -2.40 -1.31 -10.11
C ASP A 73 -1.32 -0.97 -11.15
N ASP A 74 -0.48 0.02 -10.87
CA ASP A 74 0.68 0.38 -11.66
C ASP A 74 1.97 -0.36 -11.24
N GLN A 75 1.93 -1.27 -10.27
CA GLN A 75 3.10 -2.00 -9.78
C GLN A 75 3.17 -3.41 -10.38
N VAL A 76 4.10 -3.63 -11.30
CA VAL A 76 4.25 -4.92 -12.00
C VAL A 76 5.38 -5.73 -11.35
N MET A 77 5.03 -6.90 -10.82
CA MET A 77 6.01 -7.85 -10.27
C MET A 77 6.59 -8.70 -11.39
N VAL A 78 7.90 -8.64 -11.60
CA VAL A 78 8.58 -9.22 -12.77
C VAL A 78 9.48 -10.41 -12.45
N LYS A 79 9.65 -10.75 -11.17
CA LYS A 79 10.59 -11.78 -10.71
C LYS A 79 9.91 -12.84 -9.88
N ASP A 80 10.04 -14.10 -10.28
CA ASP A 80 9.45 -15.22 -9.57
C ASP A 80 9.95 -15.36 -8.13
N GLY A 81 9.08 -15.87 -7.26
CA GLY A 81 9.40 -16.13 -5.85
C GLY A 81 9.46 -14.87 -4.97
N TYR A 82 9.14 -13.69 -5.48
CA TYR A 82 9.15 -12.44 -4.71
C TYR A 82 8.32 -12.53 -3.42
N PHE A 83 7.11 -13.11 -3.52
CA PHE A 83 6.21 -13.19 -2.39
C PHE A 83 6.75 -14.18 -1.35
N ARG A 84 7.27 -15.33 -1.79
CA ARG A 84 7.91 -16.31 -0.92
C ARG A 84 9.10 -15.71 -0.16
N CYS A 85 9.98 -14.99 -0.86
CA CYS A 85 11.13 -14.32 -0.24
C CYS A 85 10.70 -13.29 0.83
N ALA A 86 9.61 -12.57 0.58
CA ALA A 86 9.04 -11.66 1.57
C ALA A 86 8.48 -12.40 2.80
N LEU A 87 7.83 -13.55 2.60
CA LEU A 87 7.32 -14.39 3.69
C LEU A 87 8.45 -14.98 4.54
N GLU A 88 9.54 -15.45 3.91
CA GLU A 88 10.74 -15.91 4.61
C GLU A 88 11.36 -14.82 5.50
N GLN A 89 11.31 -13.54 5.08
CA GLN A 89 11.74 -12.42 5.91
C GLN A 89 10.81 -12.13 7.10
N LEU A 90 9.52 -12.41 6.96
CA LEU A 90 8.53 -12.27 8.04
C LEU A 90 8.60 -13.41 9.07
N GLU A 91 9.44 -14.42 8.86
CA GLU A 91 9.75 -15.42 9.89
C GLU A 91 10.55 -14.80 11.06
N ASP A 92 11.25 -13.68 10.84
CA ASP A 92 11.81 -12.88 11.94
C ASP A 92 10.67 -12.15 12.66
N PRO A 93 10.40 -12.47 13.95
CA PRO A 93 9.29 -11.89 14.70
C PRO A 93 9.44 -10.37 14.94
N ALA A 94 10.61 -9.79 14.69
CA ALA A 94 10.82 -8.35 14.77
C ALA A 94 10.44 -7.61 13.47
N VAL A 95 10.16 -8.31 12.37
CA VAL A 95 9.79 -7.69 11.08
C VAL A 95 8.28 -7.61 10.95
N GLY A 96 7.79 -6.37 10.81
CA GLY A 96 6.36 -6.09 10.68
C GLY A 96 5.90 -6.13 9.23
N PHE A 97 6.67 -5.48 8.35
CA PHE A 97 6.39 -5.35 6.92
C PHE A 97 7.68 -5.55 6.11
N VAL A 98 7.53 -6.08 4.90
CA VAL A 98 8.58 -6.16 3.89
C VAL A 98 8.19 -5.30 2.69
N ALA A 99 8.95 -4.24 2.42
CA ALA A 99 8.75 -3.32 1.31
C ALA A 99 9.32 -3.88 0.00
N VAL A 100 8.49 -3.96 -1.04
CA VAL A 100 8.89 -4.55 -2.35
C VAL A 100 9.46 -3.51 -3.31
N VAL A 101 8.92 -2.28 -3.31
CA VAL A 101 9.44 -1.18 -4.15
C VAL A 101 10.66 -0.52 -3.52
N GLY A 102 10.64 -0.35 -2.20
CA GLY A 102 11.76 0.19 -1.45
C GLY A 102 11.32 0.96 -0.20
N VAL A 103 12.25 1.12 0.73
CA VAL A 103 12.08 1.90 1.95
C VAL A 103 12.60 3.33 1.75
N SER A 104 11.75 4.29 2.04
CA SER A 104 12.07 5.71 2.13
C SER A 104 12.42 6.08 3.56
N THR A 105 13.47 6.87 3.72
CA THR A 105 13.99 7.29 5.02
C THR A 105 13.98 8.81 5.09
N ASN A 106 13.50 9.34 6.21
CA ASN A 106 13.35 10.77 6.45
C ASN A 106 13.61 11.04 7.94
N ARG A 107 13.97 12.29 8.28
CA ARG A 107 14.10 12.75 9.66
C ARG A 107 12.76 13.03 10.34
N ARG A 108 11.69 13.30 9.56
CA ARG A 108 10.39 13.75 10.10
C ARG A 108 9.47 12.62 10.57
N HIS A 109 9.72 11.39 10.17
CA HIS A 109 8.88 10.24 10.50
C HIS A 109 9.72 8.94 10.39
N PRO A 110 9.28 7.84 11.01
CA PRO A 110 9.88 6.53 10.79
C PRO A 110 9.94 6.14 9.30
N PRO A 111 10.81 5.20 8.92
CA PRO A 111 10.93 4.77 7.53
C PRO A 111 9.62 4.16 7.01
N HIS A 112 9.22 4.54 5.80
CA HIS A 112 7.99 4.05 5.15
C HIS A 112 8.30 3.30 3.85
N ALA A 113 7.35 2.49 3.37
CA ALA A 113 7.48 1.80 2.10
C ALA A 113 6.87 2.63 0.96
N HIS A 114 7.63 2.81 -0.12
CA HIS A 114 7.16 3.55 -1.29
C HIS A 114 5.91 2.92 -1.92
N GLY A 115 4.89 3.76 -2.16
CA GLY A 115 3.61 3.35 -2.73
C GLY A 115 2.81 2.41 -1.82
N GLY A 116 3.23 2.23 -0.56
CA GLY A 116 2.60 1.26 0.33
C GLY A 116 2.76 -0.19 -0.11
N VAL A 117 3.72 -0.48 -1.00
CA VAL A 117 3.87 -1.80 -1.60
C VAL A 117 4.59 -2.74 -0.63
N VAL A 118 3.82 -3.44 0.20
CA VAL A 118 4.32 -4.21 1.34
C VAL A 118 3.67 -5.57 1.48
N VAL A 119 4.45 -6.51 2.00
CA VAL A 119 3.99 -7.82 2.45
C VAL A 119 3.93 -7.85 3.98
N SER A 120 2.87 -8.46 4.52
CA SER A 120 2.63 -8.64 5.96
C SER A 120 1.87 -9.93 6.25
N THR A 121 1.81 -10.31 7.52
CA THR A 121 0.88 -11.32 8.02
C THR A 121 -0.42 -10.70 8.54
N LYS A 122 -1.49 -11.49 8.55
CA LYS A 122 -2.77 -11.19 9.20
C LYS A 122 -2.58 -10.81 10.66
N ALA A 123 -1.72 -11.54 11.38
CA ALA A 123 -1.48 -11.34 12.80
C ALA A 123 -0.97 -9.92 13.11
N ILE A 124 0.01 -9.44 12.32
CA ILE A 124 0.55 -8.09 12.44
C ILE A 124 -0.51 -7.05 12.07
N LEU A 125 -1.24 -7.26 10.97
CA LEU A 125 -2.29 -6.33 10.53
C LEU A 125 -3.45 -6.22 11.53
N LYS A 126 -3.80 -7.31 12.23
CA LYS A 126 -4.78 -7.28 13.33
C LYS A 126 -4.28 -6.47 14.53
N GLN A 127 -2.99 -6.54 14.86
CA GLN A 127 -2.40 -5.67 15.89
C GLN A 127 -2.43 -4.20 15.45
N VAL A 128 -2.17 -3.90 14.18
CA VAL A 128 -2.31 -2.54 13.63
C VAL A 128 -3.75 -2.04 13.76
N GLN A 129 -4.75 -2.86 13.39
CA GLN A 129 -6.17 -2.50 13.57
C GLN A 129 -6.50 -2.21 15.04
N GLN A 130 -6.01 -3.05 15.96
CA GLN A 130 -6.26 -2.89 17.39
C GLN A 130 -5.62 -1.61 17.94
N ALA A 131 -4.34 -1.34 17.65
CA ALA A 131 -3.68 -0.12 18.13
C ALA A 131 -4.29 1.16 17.53
N ASN A 132 -4.87 1.09 16.34
CA ASN A 132 -5.59 2.22 15.75
C ASN A 132 -6.96 2.46 16.41
N ARG A 133 -7.66 1.40 16.84
CA ARG A 133 -8.88 1.52 17.64
C ARG A 133 -8.64 2.29 18.93
N ASP A 134 -7.48 2.08 19.53
CA ASP A 134 -7.10 2.69 20.80
C ASP A 134 -6.57 4.13 20.65
N THR A 135 -6.48 4.65 19.41
CA THR A 135 -5.95 5.99 19.13
C THR A 135 -6.90 6.81 18.25
N ASN A 136 -6.70 6.77 16.93
CA ASN A 136 -7.28 7.76 16.01
C ASN A 136 -8.45 7.20 15.18
N PHE A 137 -8.72 5.89 15.27
CA PHE A 137 -9.71 5.22 14.43
C PHE A 137 -10.50 4.16 15.22
N PRO A 138 -11.49 4.57 16.03
CA PRO A 138 -12.23 3.67 16.93
C PRO A 138 -12.97 2.52 16.21
N ASP A 139 -13.19 2.66 14.91
CA ASP A 139 -13.70 1.60 14.03
C ASP A 139 -12.71 0.43 13.85
N GLY A 140 -11.42 0.60 14.17
CA GLY A 140 -10.40 -0.45 14.12
C GLY A 140 -9.94 -0.76 12.70
N ARG A 141 -9.55 0.28 11.96
CA ARG A 141 -9.12 0.19 10.55
C ARG A 141 -7.61 0.23 10.36
N LEU A 142 -7.17 -0.28 9.21
CA LEU A 142 -5.85 0.04 8.69
C LEU A 142 -5.82 1.54 8.31
N PRO A 143 -4.70 2.26 8.51
CA PRO A 143 -4.66 3.70 8.23
C PRO A 143 -4.91 4.00 6.75
N PHE A 144 -5.78 4.96 6.48
CA PHE A 144 -5.94 5.59 5.17
C PHE A 144 -6.51 7.00 5.34
N TYR A 145 -6.32 7.86 4.33
CA TYR A 145 -6.84 9.22 4.32
C TYR A 145 -8.15 9.31 3.53
N ALA A 146 -9.28 9.43 4.23
CA ALA A 146 -10.61 9.36 3.63
C ALA A 146 -10.97 10.53 2.71
N ASN A 147 -10.34 11.71 2.90
CA ASN A 147 -10.70 12.88 2.13
C ASN A 147 -10.32 12.72 0.64
N PRO A 148 -11.15 13.26 -0.26
CA PRO A 148 -10.89 13.18 -1.69
C PRO A 148 -9.65 13.98 -2.07
N GLY A 149 -8.95 13.53 -3.11
CA GLY A 149 -7.76 14.19 -3.64
C GLY A 149 -6.46 13.44 -3.35
N TYR A 150 -5.46 13.69 -4.19
CA TYR A 150 -4.13 13.04 -4.13
C TYR A 150 -3.12 13.79 -3.25
N ASP A 151 -3.36 15.07 -3.00
CA ASP A 151 -2.39 16.01 -2.41
C ASP A 151 -1.85 15.57 -1.05
N ARG A 152 -2.67 14.91 -0.23
CA ARG A 152 -2.29 14.44 1.11
C ARG A 152 -2.21 12.93 1.25
N GLN A 153 -2.40 12.17 0.18
CA GLN A 153 -2.48 10.70 0.26
C GLN A 153 -1.16 10.05 0.66
N ASN A 154 -0.02 10.65 0.28
CA ASN A 154 1.28 10.18 0.76
C ASN A 154 1.44 10.46 2.27
N LEU A 155 1.21 11.71 2.71
CA LEU A 155 1.43 12.12 4.09
C LEU A 155 0.43 11.52 5.08
N MET A 156 -0.82 11.36 4.68
CA MET A 156 -1.93 10.93 5.54
C MET A 156 -2.42 9.51 5.26
N GLY A 157 -2.00 8.89 4.15
CA GLY A 157 -2.34 7.51 3.78
C GLY A 157 -1.11 6.61 3.85
N GLU A 158 -0.20 6.74 2.89
CA GLU A 158 0.98 5.88 2.72
C GLU A 158 1.88 5.84 3.96
N ILE A 159 2.30 7.01 4.45
CA ILE A 159 3.21 7.11 5.59
C ILE A 159 2.55 6.54 6.85
N PRO A 160 1.33 6.93 7.26
CA PRO A 160 0.68 6.35 8.44
C PRO A 160 0.42 4.84 8.32
N PHE A 161 0.03 4.35 7.13
CA PHE A 161 -0.21 2.93 6.89
C PHE A 161 1.06 2.11 7.14
N THR A 162 2.15 2.48 6.50
CA THR A 162 3.43 1.77 6.59
C THR A 162 4.16 2.02 7.91
N ASN A 163 3.95 3.17 8.56
CA ASN A 163 4.53 3.45 9.86
C ASN A 163 3.76 2.86 11.04
N ALA A 164 2.56 2.30 10.81
CA ALA A 164 1.75 1.74 11.88
C ALA A 164 2.48 0.63 12.65
N ILE A 165 3.34 -0.13 11.98
CA ILE A 165 4.12 -1.21 12.58
C ILE A 165 5.23 -0.72 13.52
N HIS A 166 5.80 0.48 13.29
CA HIS A 166 6.84 1.03 14.17
C HIS A 166 6.29 1.37 15.56
N ARG A 167 5.03 1.82 15.63
CA ARG A 167 4.33 2.07 16.90
C ARG A 167 4.14 0.80 17.74
N LEU A 168 4.19 -0.37 17.09
CA LEU A 168 4.11 -1.68 17.73
C LEU A 168 5.48 -2.28 18.05
N GLY A 169 6.58 -1.58 17.75
CA GLY A 169 7.95 -2.06 17.97
C GLY A 169 8.50 -2.96 16.85
N TYR A 170 7.77 -3.12 15.74
CA TYR A 170 8.24 -3.89 14.59
C TYR A 170 9.10 -3.05 13.65
N ARG A 171 9.95 -3.71 12.87
CA ARG A 171 10.78 -3.11 11.82
C ARG A 171 10.11 -3.19 10.45
N LEU A 172 10.37 -2.19 9.62
CA LEU A 172 10.15 -2.22 8.18
C LEU A 172 11.47 -2.61 7.49
N GLU A 173 11.46 -3.64 6.65
CA GLU A 173 12.65 -4.05 5.88
C GLU A 173 12.42 -3.97 4.37
N ASN A 174 13.49 -3.73 3.61
CA ASN A 174 13.45 -3.95 2.16
C ASN A 174 13.38 -5.45 1.87
N LEU A 175 12.69 -5.82 0.79
CA LEU A 175 12.77 -7.15 0.22
C LEU A 175 14.23 -7.47 -0.16
N ARG A 176 14.73 -8.61 0.30
CA ARG A 176 16.09 -9.13 0.03
C ARG A 176 16.17 -9.81 -1.33
N LEU A 177 15.41 -9.30 -2.29
CA LEU A 177 15.38 -9.70 -3.67
C LEU A 177 15.35 -8.45 -4.54
N THR A 178 16.33 -8.29 -5.42
CA THR A 178 16.44 -7.11 -6.28
C THR A 178 15.64 -7.26 -7.57
N ASP A 179 15.32 -6.12 -8.19
CA ASP A 179 14.70 -6.01 -9.53
C ASP A 179 13.36 -6.73 -9.62
N VAL A 180 12.56 -6.64 -8.56
CA VAL A 180 11.30 -7.36 -8.40
C VAL A 180 10.11 -6.61 -8.99
N CYS A 181 10.13 -5.28 -8.91
CA CYS A 181 8.98 -4.46 -9.25
C CYS A 181 9.37 -3.37 -10.25
N VAL A 182 8.50 -3.15 -11.24
CA VAL A 182 8.56 -2.04 -12.19
C VAL A 182 7.26 -1.28 -12.10
N SER A 183 7.35 0.04 -11.89
CA SER A 183 6.18 0.91 -11.95
C SER A 183 5.83 1.23 -13.41
N TRP A 184 4.61 0.92 -13.81
CA TRP A 184 4.10 1.11 -15.15
C TRP A 184 4.09 2.60 -15.50
N GLY A 185 4.81 2.98 -16.57
CA GLY A 185 4.91 4.37 -17.02
C GLY A 185 6.11 5.15 -16.46
N GLU A 186 6.90 4.61 -15.53
CA GLU A 186 8.18 5.21 -15.15
C GLU A 186 9.32 4.71 -16.04
N SER A 187 9.99 5.62 -16.75
CA SER A 187 11.23 5.34 -17.50
C SER A 187 12.50 5.46 -16.63
N LYS A 188 12.37 5.87 -15.37
CA LYS A 188 13.48 6.16 -14.48
C LYS A 188 13.67 5.06 -13.46
N LYS A 189 14.85 4.43 -13.47
CA LYS A 189 15.29 3.52 -12.40
C LYS A 189 15.35 4.30 -11.08
N ARG A 190 14.52 3.94 -10.09
CA ARG A 190 14.63 4.50 -8.73
C ARG A 190 15.85 3.88 -8.03
N THR A 191 16.77 4.71 -7.56
CA THR A 191 17.91 4.27 -6.74
C THR A 191 17.47 4.25 -5.27
N PRO A 192 17.64 3.13 -4.54
CA PRO A 192 17.32 3.10 -3.10
C PRO A 192 18.13 4.17 -2.37
N ARG A 193 17.46 5.03 -1.58
CA ARG A 193 18.13 5.97 -0.68
C ARG A 193 18.20 5.36 0.72
N THR A 194 19.36 4.82 1.06
CA THR A 194 19.65 4.31 2.41
C THR A 194 20.13 5.43 3.31
N THR A 195 19.22 6.19 3.91
CA THR A 195 19.54 6.98 5.10
C THR A 195 19.28 6.10 6.32
N VAL A 196 20.25 5.94 7.21
CA VAL A 196 20.05 5.15 8.45
C VAL A 196 19.08 5.92 9.35
N TRP A 197 17.99 5.28 9.76
CA TRP A 197 17.06 5.83 10.74
C TRP A 197 17.58 5.55 12.16
N ASP A 198 17.66 6.60 12.98
CA ASP A 198 18.10 6.52 14.37
C ASP A 198 16.94 6.95 15.30
N PRO A 199 16.35 6.01 16.07
CA PRO A 199 15.26 6.31 16.99
C PRO A 199 15.68 7.15 18.20
N THR A 200 16.99 7.25 18.49
CA THR A 200 17.49 7.92 19.71
C THR A 200 17.66 9.44 19.55
N LEU A 201 17.56 9.95 18.33
CA LEU A 201 17.76 11.37 18.01
C LEU A 201 16.47 12.21 18.05
N HIS A 202 15.30 11.64 18.35
CA HIS A 202 14.03 12.37 18.30
C HIS A 202 13.13 12.13 19.52
N SER A 203 12.72 13.23 20.16
CA SER A 203 11.45 13.29 20.89
C SER A 203 10.33 13.11 19.89
N PHE A 204 9.36 12.25 20.19
CA PHE A 204 8.12 12.15 19.42
C PHE A 204 7.44 13.53 19.41
N ASP A 205 7.49 14.24 18.28
CA ASP A 205 6.59 15.37 18.06
C ASP A 205 5.19 14.77 17.89
N HIS A 206 4.46 14.71 19.01
CA HIS A 206 3.06 14.29 19.05
C HIS A 206 2.17 15.12 18.10
N GLU A 207 2.63 16.29 17.64
CA GLU A 207 1.93 17.18 16.71
C GLU A 207 1.78 16.65 15.27
N ILE A 208 2.59 15.68 14.82
CA ILE A 208 2.35 15.07 13.49
C ILE A 208 1.19 14.05 13.54
N TYR A 209 0.86 13.58 14.73
CA TYR A 209 -0.27 12.69 15.01
C TYR A 209 -1.41 13.37 15.75
N SER A 210 -1.30 14.67 16.07
CA SER A 210 -2.45 15.45 16.51
C SER A 210 -3.42 15.54 15.34
N ASP A 211 -4.66 15.26 15.68
CA ASP A 211 -5.78 15.05 14.77
C ASP A 211 -5.80 16.06 13.61
N PRO A 212 -5.70 15.64 12.34
CA PRO A 212 -5.95 16.55 11.22
C PRO A 212 -7.44 16.94 11.09
N PHE A 213 -8.28 16.49 12.01
CA PHE A 213 -9.71 16.80 12.11
C PHE A 213 -10.07 17.71 13.31
N GLU A 214 -9.10 18.34 14.00
CA GLU A 214 -9.35 19.57 14.76
C GLU A 214 -9.42 20.82 13.86
#